data_AF-A0A4P5RAF7-F1
#
_entry.id   AF-A0A4P5RAF7-F1
#
_cell.length_a   1.000
_cell.length_b   1.000
_cell.length_c   1.000
_cell.angle_alpha   90.00
_cell.angle_beta   90.00
_cell.angle_gamma   90.00
#
_symmetry.space_group_name_H-M   'P 1'
#
loop_
_entity.id
_entity.type
_entity.pdbx_description
1 polymer ?
#
loop_
_entity_poly.entity_id
_entity_poly.type
_entity_poly.pdbx_seq_one_letter_code
_entity_poly.pdbx_strand_id
1 'polypeptide(L)'
;MKDYVAELLGLKDGGMPPRNKKYYRSTKAGAGMTSAGVAAYRRMNPGSKLSTAVTENKPGPKRAARRKSYCARSAGQMKMHNVNCSKTPDKRICAARRRWKC
;
A
#
# COMPACT_ATOMS: atom_id res chain seq x y z
N MET A 1 9.07 -2.01 34.58
CA MET A 1 9.06 -0.52 34.58
C MET A 1 9.77 0.11 33.38
N LYS A 2 10.81 -0.51 32.80
CA LYS A 2 11.43 -0.03 31.54
C LYS A 2 10.47 -0.05 30.34
N ASP A 3 9.54 -1.00 30.35
CA ASP A 3 8.51 -1.18 29.31
C ASP A 3 7.47 -0.07 29.22
N TYR A 4 7.18 0.59 30.34
CA TYR A 4 6.22 1.68 30.47
C TYR A 4 6.80 3.00 29.96
N VAL A 5 8.12 3.17 30.12
CA VAL A 5 8.85 4.36 29.63
C VAL A 5 8.99 4.32 28.11
N ALA A 6 9.15 3.15 27.50
CA ALA A 6 9.13 2.98 26.05
C ALA A 6 7.75 3.27 25.44
N GLU A 7 6.68 3.04 26.20
CA GLU A 7 5.29 3.34 25.83
C GLU A 7 5.00 4.84 25.93
N LEU A 8 5.50 5.51 26.99
CA LEU A 8 5.36 6.95 27.22
C LEU A 8 6.23 7.83 26.29
N LEU A 9 7.37 7.31 25.82
CA LEU A 9 8.29 8.02 24.90
C LEU A 9 8.05 7.71 23.41
N GLY A 10 6.98 6.99 23.05
CA GLY A 10 6.63 6.70 21.65
C GLY A 10 7.56 5.72 20.94
N LEU A 11 8.15 4.77 21.68
CA LEU A 11 9.21 3.89 21.20
C LEU A 11 8.77 2.45 20.89
N LYS A 12 7.47 2.09 21.00
CA LYS A 12 7.11 0.66 21.13
C LYS A 12 6.56 -0.13 19.95
N ASP A 13 5.82 0.36 18.95
CA ASP A 13 5.34 -0.56 17.89
C ASP A 13 5.07 0.10 16.53
N GLY A 14 5.86 -0.28 15.51
CA GLY A 14 5.49 -0.06 14.11
C GLY A 14 5.81 1.33 13.52
N GLY A 15 6.03 1.39 12.20
CA GLY A 15 6.36 2.65 11.51
C GLY A 15 6.41 2.55 10.00
N MET A 16 6.26 3.69 9.30
CA MET A 16 6.42 3.76 7.85
C MET A 16 7.88 4.06 7.48
N PRO A 17 8.41 3.46 6.39
CA PRO A 17 9.68 3.91 5.86
C PRO A 17 9.59 5.37 5.38
N PRO A 18 10.71 6.11 5.34
CA PRO A 18 10.70 7.49 4.88
C PRO A 18 10.20 7.59 3.44
N ARG A 19 9.47 8.67 3.14
CA ARG A 19 8.81 8.86 1.84
C ARG A 19 9.79 9.32 0.76
N ASN A 20 10.60 8.39 0.27
CA ASN A 20 11.56 8.63 -0.81
C ASN A 20 11.45 7.57 -1.93
N LYS A 21 12.18 7.79 -3.03
CA LYS A 21 12.16 6.93 -4.22
C LYS A 21 12.68 5.51 -3.96
N LYS A 22 13.50 5.32 -2.91
CA LYS A 22 14.00 3.99 -2.50
C LYS A 22 12.86 3.12 -1.98
N TYR A 23 11.93 3.69 -1.20
CA TYR A 23 10.87 2.94 -0.52
C TYR A 23 9.49 3.05 -1.19
N TYR A 24 9.26 4.08 -1.99
CA TYR A 24 7.98 4.32 -2.65
C TYR A 24 8.15 4.55 -4.15
N ARG A 25 7.24 3.96 -4.91
CA ARG A 25 7.13 4.15 -6.36
C ARG A 25 6.51 5.50 -6.65
N SER A 26 6.98 6.14 -7.72
CA SER A 26 6.29 7.30 -8.29
C SER A 26 4.90 6.88 -8.81
N THR A 27 4.04 7.86 -9.06
CA THR A 27 2.75 7.63 -9.71
C THR A 27 2.92 6.97 -11.08
N LYS A 28 3.86 7.45 -11.90
CA LYS A 28 4.17 6.89 -13.23
C LYS A 28 4.56 5.41 -13.15
N ALA A 29 5.22 4.98 -12.06
CA ALA A 29 5.59 3.59 -11.81
C ALA A 29 4.49 2.73 -11.15
N GLY A 30 3.25 3.22 -11.09
CA GLY A 30 2.09 2.49 -10.56
C GLY A 30 1.84 2.67 -9.06
N ALA A 31 2.52 3.64 -8.42
CA ALA A 31 2.39 3.97 -7.00
C ALA A 31 2.63 2.78 -6.03
N GLY A 32 2.52 3.04 -4.73
CA GLY A 32 2.74 2.04 -3.68
C GLY A 32 4.21 1.87 -3.28
N MET A 33 4.49 0.90 -2.41
CA MET A 33 5.85 0.63 -1.94
C MET A 33 6.68 -0.15 -2.97
N THR A 34 7.99 0.09 -2.95
CA THR A 34 8.97 -0.76 -3.63
C THR A 34 9.20 -2.03 -2.80
N SER A 35 9.95 -3.00 -3.34
CA SER A 35 10.36 -4.18 -2.57
C SER A 35 11.18 -3.80 -1.34
N ALA A 36 12.09 -2.82 -1.47
CA ALA A 36 12.84 -2.26 -0.35
C ALA A 36 11.92 -1.59 0.68
N GLY A 37 10.87 -0.89 0.23
CA GLY A 37 9.88 -0.26 1.12
C GLY A 37 9.09 -1.29 1.92
N VAL A 38 8.65 -2.37 1.27
CA VAL A 38 7.95 -3.48 1.93
C VAL A 38 8.86 -4.18 2.94
N ALA A 39 10.12 -4.43 2.59
CA ALA A 39 11.10 -5.03 3.49
C ALA A 39 11.39 -4.13 4.69
N ALA A 40 11.59 -2.83 4.47
CA ALA A 40 11.75 -1.86 5.54
C ALA A 40 10.52 -1.84 6.45
N TYR A 41 9.32 -1.72 5.87
CA TYR A 41 8.06 -1.78 6.62
C TYR A 41 8.00 -3.03 7.50
N ARG A 42 8.24 -4.23 6.96
CA ARG A 42 8.15 -5.47 7.76
C ARG A 42 9.16 -5.54 8.90
N ARG A 43 10.36 -4.95 8.73
CA ARG A 43 11.35 -4.85 9.83
C ARG A 43 10.89 -3.91 10.94
N MET A 44 10.26 -2.79 10.58
CA MET A 44 9.69 -1.85 11.55
C MET A 44 8.40 -2.37 12.19
N ASN A 45 7.71 -3.31 11.54
CA ASN A 45 6.41 -3.85 11.97
C ASN A 45 6.46 -5.39 12.01
N PRO A 46 7.09 -5.98 13.05
CA PRO A 46 7.12 -7.43 13.23
C PRO A 46 5.71 -8.06 13.17
N GLY A 47 5.59 -9.23 12.54
CA GLY A 47 4.29 -9.90 12.37
C GLY A 47 3.37 -9.29 11.29
N SER A 48 3.82 -8.28 10.54
CA SER A 48 2.99 -7.65 9.51
C SER A 48 2.48 -8.63 8.44
N LYS A 49 1.17 -8.57 8.18
CA LYS A 49 0.48 -9.28 7.09
C LYS A 49 0.45 -8.47 5.78
N LEU A 50 1.33 -7.46 5.64
CA LEU A 50 1.35 -6.56 4.47
C LEU A 50 1.49 -7.37 3.18
N SER A 51 0.52 -7.19 2.29
CA SER A 51 0.47 -7.78 0.97
C SER A 51 0.73 -6.75 -0.12
N THR A 52 1.44 -7.15 -1.17
CA THR A 52 1.73 -6.32 -2.33
C THR A 52 0.68 -6.48 -3.43
N ALA A 53 0.76 -5.58 -4.42
CA ALA A 53 -0.14 -5.59 -5.56
C ALA A 53 -0.14 -6.92 -6.33
N VAL A 54 -1.33 -7.32 -6.75
CA VAL A 54 -1.54 -8.45 -7.66
C VAL A 54 -1.35 -7.92 -9.08
N THR A 55 -0.23 -8.27 -9.71
CA THR A 55 0.18 -7.72 -11.01
C THR A 55 0.02 -8.70 -12.16
N GLU A 56 -0.25 -9.98 -11.88
CA GLU A 56 -0.49 -10.99 -12.90
C GLU A 56 -1.91 -10.91 -13.49
N ASN A 57 -2.06 -11.31 -14.76
CA ASN A 57 -3.35 -11.32 -15.45
C ASN A 57 -4.29 -12.40 -14.90
N LYS A 58 -3.76 -13.62 -14.70
CA LYS A 58 -4.49 -14.81 -14.24
C LYS A 58 -3.99 -15.25 -12.85
N PRO A 59 -4.36 -14.53 -11.77
CA PRO A 59 -3.95 -14.90 -10.41
C PRO A 59 -4.68 -16.16 -9.93
N GLY A 60 -4.02 -16.95 -9.09
CA GLY A 60 -4.68 -18.04 -8.37
C GLY A 60 -5.78 -17.54 -7.40
N PRO A 61 -6.65 -18.43 -6.87
CA PRO A 61 -7.88 -18.06 -6.17
C PRO A 61 -7.68 -17.06 -5.01
N LYS A 62 -6.69 -17.32 -4.13
CA LYS A 62 -6.38 -16.45 -2.98
C LYS A 62 -5.95 -15.04 -3.41
N ARG A 63 -5.21 -14.92 -4.52
CA ARG A 63 -4.74 -13.63 -5.04
C ARG A 63 -5.83 -12.92 -5.83
N ALA A 64 -6.67 -13.66 -6.55
CA ALA A 64 -7.87 -13.13 -7.19
C ALA A 64 -8.83 -12.49 -6.17
N ALA A 65 -9.09 -13.16 -5.04
CA ALA A 65 -9.91 -12.63 -3.95
C ALA A 65 -9.31 -11.32 -3.37
N ARG A 66 -7.99 -11.29 -3.17
CA ARG A 66 -7.27 -10.09 -2.71
C ARG A 66 -7.38 -8.93 -3.69
N ARG A 67 -7.22 -9.19 -5.00
CA ARG A 67 -7.42 -8.20 -6.08
C ARG A 67 -8.83 -7.64 -6.03
N LYS A 68 -9.85 -8.50 -6.03
CA LYS A 68 -11.27 -8.10 -5.94
C LYS A 68 -11.52 -7.20 -4.72
N SER A 69 -11.02 -7.61 -3.57
CA SER A 69 -11.13 -6.88 -2.31
C SER A 69 -10.47 -5.49 -2.36
N TYR A 70 -9.27 -5.39 -2.93
CA TYR A 70 -8.59 -4.11 -3.14
C TYR A 70 -9.37 -3.20 -4.10
N CYS A 71 -9.82 -3.72 -5.24
CA CYS A 71 -10.52 -2.94 -6.25
C CYS A 71 -11.83 -2.33 -5.72
N ALA A 72 -12.58 -3.10 -4.92
CA ALA A 72 -13.80 -2.63 -4.26
C ALA A 72 -13.53 -1.50 -3.27
N ARG A 73 -12.59 -1.69 -2.33
CA ARG A 73 -12.22 -0.63 -1.36
C ARG A 73 -11.69 0.62 -2.05
N SER A 74 -10.83 0.45 -3.05
CA SER A 74 -10.28 1.58 -3.79
C SER A 74 -11.34 2.33 -4.59
N ALA A 75 -12.40 1.66 -5.06
CA ALA A 75 -13.51 2.33 -5.72
C ALA A 75 -14.31 3.20 -4.75
N GLY A 76 -14.53 2.71 -3.52
CA GLY A 76 -15.09 3.51 -2.43
C GLY A 76 -14.27 4.77 -2.16
N GLN A 77 -12.93 4.64 -2.07
CA GLN A 77 -12.04 5.80 -1.90
C GLN A 77 -12.12 6.79 -3.07
N MET A 78 -12.25 6.31 -4.32
CA MET A 78 -12.45 7.20 -5.46
C MET A 78 -13.73 8.01 -5.33
N LYS A 79 -14.85 7.38 -4.93
CA LYS A 79 -16.13 8.05 -4.71
C LYS A 79 -16.04 9.06 -3.57
N MET A 80 -15.50 8.66 -2.42
CA MET A 80 -15.34 9.52 -1.23
C MET A 80 -14.53 10.79 -1.53
N HIS A 81 -13.52 10.69 -2.39
CA HIS A 81 -12.63 11.81 -2.74
C HIS A 81 -12.93 12.43 -4.11
N ASN A 82 -14.09 12.16 -4.70
CA ASN A 82 -14.51 12.67 -6.02
C ASN A 82 -13.42 12.51 -7.10
N VAL A 83 -12.74 11.36 -7.13
CA VAL A 83 -11.71 11.04 -8.11
C VAL A 83 -12.32 10.27 -9.28
N ASN A 84 -12.20 10.83 -10.47
CA ASN A 84 -12.51 10.14 -11.72
C ASN A 84 -11.20 9.79 -12.45
N CYS A 85 -10.85 8.50 -12.53
CA CYS A 85 -9.59 8.07 -13.14
C CYS A 85 -9.53 8.19 -14.67
N SER A 86 -10.67 8.34 -15.36
CA SER A 86 -10.70 8.67 -16.78
C SER A 86 -10.33 10.13 -17.02
N LYS A 87 -10.74 11.03 -16.11
CA LYS A 87 -10.41 12.47 -16.18
C LYS A 87 -9.07 12.82 -15.53
N THR A 88 -8.66 12.06 -14.51
CA THR A 88 -7.45 12.32 -13.71
C THR A 88 -6.56 11.09 -13.61
N PRO A 89 -6.05 10.58 -14.75
CA PRO A 89 -5.31 9.32 -14.80
C PRO A 89 -4.00 9.35 -13.99
N ASP A 90 -3.45 10.53 -13.75
CA ASP A 90 -2.20 10.74 -13.00
C ASP A 90 -2.43 10.98 -11.50
N LYS A 91 -3.65 10.83 -10.99
CA LYS A 91 -3.82 10.75 -9.54
C LYS A 91 -3.23 9.44 -9.02
N ARG A 92 -2.58 9.51 -7.86
CA ARG A 92 -1.86 8.38 -7.23
C ARG A 92 -2.75 7.15 -7.01
N ILE A 93 -4.02 7.35 -6.69
CA ILE A 93 -5.01 6.26 -6.55
C ILE A 93 -5.29 5.56 -7.90
N CYS A 94 -5.34 6.30 -9.00
CA CYS A 94 -5.57 5.75 -10.34
C CYS A 94 -4.39 4.91 -10.80
N ALA A 95 -3.17 5.38 -10.58
CA ALA A 95 -1.96 4.59 -10.83
C ALA A 95 -1.93 3.30 -10.01
N ALA A 96 -2.31 3.36 -8.72
CA ALA A 96 -2.37 2.18 -7.88
C ALA A 96 -3.42 1.18 -8.38
N ARG A 97 -4.63 1.65 -8.75
CA ARG A 97 -5.69 0.80 -9.33
C ARG A 97 -5.22 0.07 -10.59
N ARG A 98 -4.61 0.78 -11.54
CA ARG A 98 -4.03 0.17 -12.75
C ARG A 98 -3.00 -0.90 -12.40
N ARG A 99 -2.12 -0.64 -11.43
CA ARG A 99 -1.10 -1.61 -10.99
C ARG A 99 -1.73 -2.87 -10.39
N TRP A 100 -2.82 -2.72 -9.64
CA TRP A 100 -3.58 -3.84 -9.08
C TRP A 100 -4.50 -4.53 -10.09
N LYS A 101 -4.54 -4.05 -11.35
CA LYS A 101 -5.45 -4.52 -12.41
C LYS A 101 -6.92 -4.43 -11.97
N CYS A 102 -7.24 -3.31 -11.36
CA CYS A 102 -8.57 -2.72 -11.35
C CYS A 102 -8.68 -1.74 -12.53
#